data_AF-A0A316IEJ5-F1
#
_entry.id   AF-A0A316IEJ5-F1
#
_cell.length_a   1.000
_cell.length_b   1.000
_cell.length_c   1.000
_cell.angle_alpha   90.00
_cell.angle_beta   90.00
_cell.angle_gamma   90.00
#
_symmetry.space_group_name_H-M   'P 1'
#
loop_
_entity.id
_entity.type
_entity.pdbx_description
1 polymer ?
#
loop_
_entity_poly.entity_id
_entity_poly.type
_entity_poly.pdbx_seq_one_letter_code
_entity_poly.pdbx_strand_id
1 'polypeptide(L)'
;MDITAVAPSTRTVPKGLVPASLVLGGTLLSLVGLTWDIQWHSDVGPDTFFTMPHLFLYAGSALSGLASLVVVLMTTADAKRDRTVDPIVGGRAVGVFGRTFAAPVGYLISGTGAALFLVYGLWDQWWHGLYGFDAVIDSPRTSGCCCRSRSRWSARS
;
A
#
# COMPACT_ATOMS: atom_id res chain seq x y z
N MET A 1 -43.87 -32.02 -24.63
CA MET A 1 -43.30 -30.75 -24.13
C MET A 1 -41.85 -31.03 -23.82
N ASP A 2 -40.96 -30.76 -24.78
CA ASP A 2 -39.51 -30.95 -24.57
C ASP A 2 -38.96 -29.73 -23.84
N ILE A 3 -38.51 -29.94 -22.60
CA ILE A 3 -37.80 -28.94 -21.82
C ILE A 3 -36.34 -29.02 -22.27
N THR A 4 -35.95 -28.16 -23.21
CA THR A 4 -34.55 -27.96 -23.56
C THR A 4 -33.84 -27.33 -22.36
N ALA A 5 -33.09 -28.14 -21.61
CA ALA A 5 -32.23 -27.67 -20.55
C ALA A 5 -31.14 -26.76 -21.15
N VAL A 6 -31.25 -25.45 -20.90
CA VAL A 6 -30.20 -24.49 -21.23
C VAL A 6 -29.02 -24.76 -20.30
N ALA A 7 -27.92 -25.29 -20.84
CA ALA A 7 -26.70 -25.51 -20.06
C ALA A 7 -26.22 -24.16 -19.47
N PRO A 8 -25.81 -24.12 -18.19
CA PRO A 8 -25.33 -22.89 -17.58
C PRO A 8 -24.06 -22.41 -18.31
N SER A 9 -24.11 -21.18 -18.82
CA SER A 9 -22.92 -20.52 -19.39
C SER A 9 -21.88 -20.31 -18.28
N THR A 10 -20.75 -20.98 -18.39
CA THR A 10 -19.61 -20.77 -17.50
C THR A 10 -19.05 -19.37 -17.73
N ARG A 11 -19.31 -18.45 -16.81
CA ARG A 11 -18.81 -17.08 -16.87
C ARG A 11 -17.29 -17.09 -16.67
N THR A 12 -16.52 -16.98 -17.76
CA THR A 12 -15.06 -16.83 -17.69
C THR A 12 -14.72 -15.42 -17.20
N VAL A 13 -14.06 -15.31 -16.04
CA VAL A 13 -13.56 -14.04 -15.56
C VAL A 13 -12.42 -13.57 -16.47
N PRO A 14 -12.45 -12.33 -17.01
CA PRO A 14 -11.34 -11.80 -17.78
C PRO A 14 -10.05 -11.85 -16.97
N LYS A 15 -8.95 -12.31 -17.58
CA LYS A 15 -7.65 -12.52 -16.88
C LYS A 15 -7.14 -11.27 -16.16
N GLY A 16 -7.45 -10.08 -16.67
CA GLY A 16 -7.08 -8.80 -16.07
C GLY A 16 -7.96 -8.35 -14.88
N LEU A 17 -9.14 -8.94 -14.71
CA LEU A 17 -10.11 -8.45 -13.73
C LEU A 17 -9.68 -8.77 -12.30
N VAL A 18 -9.14 -9.97 -12.07
CA VAL A 18 -8.65 -10.38 -10.74
C VAL A 18 -7.54 -9.45 -10.22
N PRO A 19 -6.41 -9.25 -10.92
CA PRO A 19 -5.36 -8.36 -10.43
C PRO A 19 -5.83 -6.92 -10.32
N ALA A 20 -6.68 -6.44 -11.24
CA ALA A 20 -7.27 -5.11 -11.13
C ALA A 20 -8.15 -4.96 -9.88
N SER A 21 -8.97 -5.98 -9.55
CA SER A 21 -9.78 -6.00 -8.33
C SER A 21 -8.92 -6.05 -7.07
N LEU A 22 -7.78 -6.74 -7.08
CA LEU A 22 -6.86 -6.76 -5.93
C LEU A 22 -6.21 -5.39 -5.72
N VAL A 23 -5.76 -4.73 -6.78
CA VAL A 23 -5.22 -3.36 -6.69
C VAL A 23 -6.29 -2.37 -6.23
N LEU A 24 -7.51 -2.47 -6.76
CA LEU A 24 -8.62 -1.62 -6.33
C LEU A 24 -8.98 -1.87 -4.86
N GLY A 25 -9.16 -3.14 -4.48
CA GLY A 25 -9.49 -3.55 -3.11
C GLY A 25 -8.41 -3.14 -2.11
N GLY A 26 -7.14 -3.34 -2.45
CA GLY A 26 -6.01 -2.89 -1.62
C GLY A 26 -5.99 -1.37 -1.46
N THR A 27 -6.20 -0.62 -2.54
CA THR A 27 -6.26 0.85 -2.49
C THR A 27 -7.43 1.34 -1.63
N LEU A 28 -8.60 0.72 -1.75
CA LEU A 28 -9.76 1.06 -0.91
C LEU A 28 -9.51 0.71 0.56
N LEU A 29 -8.86 -0.43 0.83
CA LEU A 29 -8.47 -0.80 2.20
C LEU A 29 -7.51 0.21 2.80
N SER A 30 -6.55 0.71 2.00
CA SER A 30 -5.65 1.78 2.43
C SER A 30 -6.38 3.09 2.71
N LEU A 31 -7.34 3.48 1.87
CA LEU A 31 -8.14 4.68 2.09
C LEU A 31 -9.01 4.59 3.35
N VAL A 32 -9.54 3.40 3.65
CA VAL A 32 -10.25 3.14 4.91
C VAL A 32 -9.29 3.29 6.09
N GLY A 33 -8.09 2.69 6.01
CA GLY A 33 -7.05 2.85 7.03
C GLY A 33 -6.68 4.32 7.27
N LEU A 34 -6.43 5.09 6.21
CA LEU A 34 -6.13 6.53 6.28
C LEU A 34 -7.26 7.33 6.91
N THR A 35 -8.51 7.08 6.49
CA THR A 35 -9.66 7.82 7.03
C THR A 35 -9.86 7.50 8.52
N TRP A 36 -9.70 6.22 8.87
CA TRP A 36 -9.80 5.78 10.25
C TRP A 36 -8.68 6.37 11.12
N ASP A 37 -7.47 6.51 10.58
CA ASP A 37 -6.33 7.10 11.27
C ASP A 37 -6.59 8.55 11.68
N ILE A 38 -7.13 9.34 10.75
CA ILE A 38 -7.55 10.73 11.02
C ILE A 38 -8.59 10.79 12.16
N GLN A 39 -9.58 9.89 12.14
CA GLN A 39 -10.58 9.84 13.21
C GLN A 39 -9.97 9.37 14.54
N TRP A 40 -9.06 8.39 14.51
CA TRP A 40 -8.41 7.82 15.69
C TRP A 40 -7.70 8.88 16.52
N HIS A 41 -7.03 9.84 15.87
CA HIS A 41 -6.39 10.96 16.56
C HIS A 41 -7.37 11.84 17.36
N SER A 42 -8.63 11.91 16.95
CA SER A 42 -9.67 12.66 17.65
C SER A 42 -10.28 11.85 18.81
N ASP A 43 -10.48 10.54 18.59
CA ASP A 43 -11.21 9.68 19.52
C ASP A 43 -10.34 9.07 20.62
N VAL A 44 -9.11 8.68 20.28
CA VAL A 44 -8.21 7.91 21.15
C VAL A 44 -6.96 8.69 21.53
N GLY A 45 -6.45 9.52 20.61
CA GLY A 45 -5.26 10.34 20.80
C GLY A 45 -4.07 9.88 19.93
N PRO A 46 -2.82 10.17 20.33
CA PRO A 46 -1.65 9.88 19.52
C PRO A 46 -1.57 8.41 19.13
N ASP A 47 -1.26 8.18 17.86
CA ASP A 47 -1.08 6.87 17.28
C ASP A 47 0.36 6.38 17.45
N THR A 48 0.60 5.15 17.02
CA THR A 48 1.91 4.52 16.93
C THR A 48 1.96 3.78 15.60
N PHE A 49 3.15 3.40 15.14
CA PHE A 49 3.31 2.66 13.90
C PHE A 49 2.46 1.38 13.78
N PHE A 50 2.09 0.74 14.90
CA PHE A 50 1.32 -0.50 14.91
C PHE A 50 -0.15 -0.31 15.33
N THR A 51 -0.69 0.90 15.26
CA THR A 51 -2.11 1.11 15.48
C THR A 51 -2.95 0.43 14.41
N MET A 52 -4.19 0.07 14.76
CA MET A 52 -5.07 -0.63 13.84
C MET A 52 -5.34 0.13 12.51
N PRO A 53 -5.54 1.46 12.50
CA PRO A 53 -5.65 2.21 11.26
C PRO A 53 -4.42 2.08 10.35
N HIS A 54 -3.21 2.15 10.93
CA HIS A 54 -1.95 1.94 10.22
C HIS A 54 -1.82 0.53 9.63
N LEU A 55 -2.21 -0.50 10.38
CA LEU A 55 -2.19 -1.87 9.84
C LEU A 55 -3.11 -2.03 8.63
N PHE A 56 -4.28 -1.40 8.62
CA PHE A 56 -5.17 -1.37 7.44
C PHE A 56 -4.52 -0.62 6.28
N LEU A 57 -3.93 0.54 6.57
CA LEU A 57 -3.23 1.37 5.60
C LEU A 57 -2.10 0.60 4.91
N TYR A 58 -1.25 -0.07 5.69
CA TYR A 58 -0.13 -0.87 5.19
C TYR A 58 -0.57 -2.16 4.49
N ALA A 59 -1.57 -2.87 5.01
CA ALA A 59 -2.09 -4.08 4.40
C ALA A 59 -2.69 -3.80 3.02
N GLY A 60 -3.43 -2.70 2.87
CA GLY A 60 -3.97 -2.28 1.58
C GLY A 60 -2.88 -1.95 0.56
N SER A 61 -1.85 -1.22 0.97
CA SER A 61 -0.71 -0.87 0.12
C SER A 61 0.10 -2.12 -0.26
N ALA A 62 0.33 -3.03 0.67
CA ALA A 62 1.01 -4.30 0.40
C ALA A 62 0.23 -5.18 -0.58
N LEU A 63 -1.09 -5.25 -0.44
CA LEU A 63 -1.95 -6.01 -1.36
C LEU A 63 -1.87 -5.46 -2.79
N SER A 64 -2.00 -4.14 -2.94
CA SER A 64 -1.87 -3.46 -4.24
C SER A 64 -0.48 -3.65 -4.84
N GLY A 65 0.57 -3.49 -4.04
CA GLY A 65 1.96 -3.64 -4.47
C GLY A 65 2.28 -5.06 -4.94
N LEU A 66 1.87 -6.07 -4.17
CA LEU A 66 2.10 -7.48 -4.51
C LEU A 66 1.31 -7.91 -5.75
N ALA A 67 0.04 -7.51 -5.87
CA ALA A 67 -0.74 -7.79 -7.07
C ALA A 67 -0.07 -7.22 -8.33
N SER A 68 0.41 -5.98 -8.23
CA SER A 68 1.15 -5.32 -9.31
C SER A 68 2.48 -5.97 -9.64
N LEU A 69 3.26 -6.34 -8.63
CA LEU A 69 4.53 -7.04 -8.83
C LEU A 69 4.32 -8.38 -9.56
N VAL A 70 3.32 -9.16 -9.13
CA VAL A 70 3.00 -10.44 -9.77
C VAL A 70 2.66 -10.26 -11.24
N VAL A 71 1.82 -9.26 -11.59
CA VAL A 71 1.47 -8.98 -13.00
C VAL A 71 2.69 -8.59 -13.82
N VAL A 72 3.58 -7.74 -13.28
CA VAL A 72 4.81 -7.34 -13.98
C VAL A 72 5.73 -8.55 -14.21
N LEU A 73 5.90 -9.42 -13.22
CA LEU A 73 6.73 -10.62 -13.34
C LEU A 73 6.15 -11.62 -14.35
N MET A 74 4.84 -11.85 -14.31
CA MET A 74 4.14 -12.71 -15.28
C MET A 74 4.26 -12.17 -16.70
N THR A 75 3.99 -10.87 -16.88
CA THR A 75 4.10 -10.21 -18.19
C THR A 75 5.53 -10.24 -18.72
N THR A 76 6.52 -10.06 -17.85
CA THR A 76 7.94 -10.20 -18.18
C THR A 76 8.28 -11.63 -18.61
N ALA A 77 7.77 -12.64 -17.91
CA ALA A 77 8.01 -14.04 -18.24
C ALA A 77 7.36 -14.43 -19.58
N ASP A 78 6.14 -13.97 -19.86
CA ASP A 78 5.45 -14.22 -21.12
C ASP A 78 6.15 -13.51 -22.29
N ALA A 79 6.58 -12.25 -22.10
CA ALA A 79 7.36 -11.53 -23.12
C ALA A 79 8.70 -12.22 -23.44
N LYS A 80 9.39 -12.78 -22.43
CA LYS A 80 10.62 -13.57 -22.62
C LYS A 80 10.38 -14.91 -23.32
N ARG A 81 9.15 -15.44 -23.29
CA ARG A 81 8.74 -16.70 -23.93
C ARG A 81 8.06 -16.49 -25.28
N ASP A 82 8.08 -15.27 -25.80
CA ASP A 82 7.43 -14.87 -27.06
C ASP A 82 5.92 -15.19 -27.08
N ARG A 83 5.28 -15.12 -25.91
CA ARG A 83 3.83 -15.31 -25.76
C ARG A 83 3.11 -13.98 -25.94
N THR A 84 1.92 -14.05 -26.53
CA THR A 84 1.04 -12.88 -26.66
C THR A 84 0.56 -12.42 -25.28
N VAL A 85 0.98 -11.22 -24.88
CA VAL A 85 0.49 -10.56 -23.67
C VAL A 85 -0.87 -9.94 -23.98
N ASP A 86 -1.90 -10.37 -23.26
CA ASP A 86 -3.24 -9.82 -23.40
C ASP A 86 -3.27 -8.36 -22.91
N PRO A 87 -3.55 -7.36 -23.77
CA PRO A 87 -3.62 -5.96 -23.39
C PRO A 87 -4.66 -5.69 -22.30
N ILE A 88 -5.68 -6.55 -22.15
CA ILE A 88 -6.73 -6.40 -21.14
C ILE A 88 -6.18 -6.53 -19.71
N VAL A 89 -5.00 -7.14 -19.54
CA VAL A 89 -4.40 -7.35 -18.23
C VAL A 89 -3.85 -6.06 -17.66
N GLY A 90 -3.42 -5.08 -18.47
CA GLY A 90 -2.86 -3.81 -17.96
C GLY A 90 -2.38 -2.79 -18.99
N GLY A 91 -2.83 -2.87 -20.24
CA GLY A 91 -2.43 -2.00 -21.33
C GLY A 91 -1.10 -2.40 -21.99
N ARG A 92 -0.53 -1.48 -22.78
CA ARG A 92 0.72 -1.73 -23.51
C ARG A 92 1.89 -1.89 -22.53
N ALA A 93 2.56 -3.04 -22.56
CA ALA A 93 3.74 -3.28 -21.75
C ALA A 93 4.90 -2.37 -22.20
N VAL A 94 5.56 -1.74 -21.24
CA VAL A 94 6.78 -0.95 -21.46
C VAL A 94 8.00 -1.69 -20.93
N GLY A 95 9.12 -1.56 -21.62
CA GLY A 95 10.39 -2.13 -21.19
C GLY A 95 11.01 -1.31 -20.06
N VAL A 96 11.26 -1.94 -18.92
CA VAL A 96 11.96 -1.32 -17.76
C VAL A 96 13.36 -1.91 -17.64
N PHE A 97 14.36 -1.08 -17.30
CA PHE A 97 15.78 -1.45 -17.22
C PHE A 97 16.29 -2.15 -18.49
N GLY A 98 16.26 -1.45 -19.63
CA GLY A 98 16.78 -2.01 -20.88
C GLY A 98 16.00 -3.21 -21.42
N ARG A 99 14.69 -3.30 -21.13
CA ARG A 99 13.77 -4.42 -21.45
C ARG A 99 13.93 -5.68 -20.58
N THR A 100 14.63 -5.58 -19.45
CA THR A 100 14.70 -6.69 -18.47
C THR A 100 13.31 -7.08 -17.95
N PHE A 101 12.43 -6.09 -17.76
CA PHE A 101 11.03 -6.28 -17.42
C PHE A 101 10.11 -5.73 -18.50
N ALA A 102 9.02 -6.44 -18.78
CA ALA A 102 7.89 -5.94 -19.56
C ALA A 102 6.74 -5.68 -18.59
N ALA A 103 6.51 -4.40 -18.27
CA ALA A 103 5.55 -4.01 -17.24
C ALA A 103 4.35 -3.31 -17.87
N PRO A 104 3.12 -3.77 -17.65
CA PRO A 104 1.94 -2.99 -17.99
C PRO A 104 1.91 -1.71 -17.14
N VAL A 105 1.70 -0.56 -17.77
CA VAL A 105 1.95 0.76 -17.15
C VAL A 105 1.16 0.97 -15.86
N GLY A 106 -0.11 0.53 -15.81
CA GLY A 106 -0.95 0.68 -14.62
C GLY A 106 -0.37 -0.02 -13.39
N TYR A 107 0.15 -1.24 -13.56
CA TYR A 107 0.76 -2.01 -12.47
C TYR A 107 2.16 -1.53 -12.13
N LEU A 108 2.90 -0.99 -13.11
CA LEU A 108 4.17 -0.34 -12.81
C LEU A 108 3.97 0.86 -11.88
N ILE A 109 2.98 1.71 -12.19
CA ILE A 109 2.68 2.90 -11.39
C ILE A 109 2.16 2.50 -10.00
N SER A 110 1.12 1.66 -9.93
CA SER A 110 0.53 1.29 -8.65
C SER A 110 1.50 0.47 -7.78
N GLY A 111 2.28 -0.43 -8.39
CA GLY A 111 3.29 -1.22 -7.70
C GLY A 111 4.44 -0.36 -7.15
N THR A 112 4.95 0.57 -7.97
CA THR A 112 6.03 1.47 -7.52
C THR A 112 5.53 2.44 -6.46
N GLY A 113 4.33 3.00 -6.62
CA GLY A 113 3.71 3.87 -5.61
C GLY A 113 3.49 3.16 -4.27
N ALA A 114 2.94 1.95 -4.29
CA ALA A 114 2.75 1.14 -3.09
C ALA A 114 4.08 0.78 -2.41
N ALA A 115 5.10 0.40 -3.19
CA ALA A 115 6.42 0.10 -2.66
C ALA A 115 7.07 1.31 -2.00
N LEU A 116 7.04 2.47 -2.68
CA LEU A 116 7.56 3.73 -2.13
C LEU A 116 6.82 4.15 -0.86
N PHE A 117 5.49 3.97 -0.83
CA PHE A 117 4.69 4.26 0.36
C PHE A 117 5.10 3.42 1.57
N LEU A 118 5.30 2.11 1.39
CA LEU A 118 5.72 1.23 2.49
C LEU A 118 7.16 1.51 2.93
N VAL A 119 8.06 1.78 1.99
CA VAL A 119 9.44 2.19 2.31
C VAL A 119 9.44 3.51 3.07
N TYR A 120 8.60 4.46 2.66
CA TYR A 120 8.43 5.72 3.37
C TYR A 120 7.91 5.49 4.79
N GLY A 121 6.92 4.62 4.99
CA GLY A 121 6.44 4.27 6.34
C GLY A 121 7.55 3.69 7.24
N LEU A 122 8.40 2.80 6.70
CA LEU A 122 9.54 2.29 7.46
C LEU A 122 10.59 3.37 7.77
N TRP A 123 10.82 4.28 6.81
CA TRP A 123 11.72 5.41 6.99
C TRP A 123 11.20 6.39 8.05
N ASP A 124 9.91 6.69 8.00
CA ASP A 124 9.19 7.53 8.95
C ASP A 124 9.29 6.96 10.37
N GLN A 125 9.07 5.65 10.53
CA GLN A 125 9.25 4.97 11.81
C GLN A 125 10.69 5.03 12.33
N TRP A 126 11.69 4.85 11.45
CA TRP A 126 13.09 5.01 11.83
C TRP A 126 13.39 6.43 12.30
N TRP A 127 12.88 7.43 11.59
CA TRP A 127 13.02 8.84 11.93
C TRP A 127 12.41 9.15 13.30
N HIS A 128 11.18 8.71 13.55
CA HIS A 128 10.53 8.85 14.85
C HIS A 128 11.23 8.07 15.97
N GLY A 129 11.88 6.95 15.65
CA GLY A 129 12.73 6.23 16.61
C GLY A 129 13.93 7.06 17.09
N LEU A 130 14.44 7.98 16.26
CA LEU A 130 15.56 8.85 16.61
C LEU A 130 15.12 10.16 17.29
N TYR A 131 14.03 10.76 16.81
CA TYR A 131 13.64 12.12 17.19
C TYR A 131 12.36 12.20 18.04
N GLY A 132 11.62 11.10 18.19
CA GLY A 132 10.31 11.06 18.86
C GLY A 132 9.16 11.42 17.93
N PHE A 133 7.92 11.21 18.42
CA PHE A 133 6.68 11.58 17.72
C PHE A 133 6.26 13.00 18.08
N ASP A 134 5.78 13.76 17.08
CA ASP A 134 5.02 14.99 17.31
C ASP A 134 3.60 14.63 17.76
N ALA A 135 3.12 15.22 18.85
CA ALA A 135 1.88 14.79 19.50
C ALA A 135 0.58 15.25 18.80
N VAL A 136 0.66 16.20 17.85
CA VAL A 136 -0.52 16.80 17.19
C VAL A 136 -0.17 17.24 15.77
N ILE A 137 -1.10 16.97 14.83
CA ILE A 137 -1.00 17.26 13.38
C ILE A 137 -0.83 18.77 13.05
N ASP A 138 -1.11 19.65 14.01
CA ASP A 138 -1.19 21.11 13.83
C ASP A 138 -0.43 21.89 14.92
N SER A 139 0.84 21.59 15.13
CA SER A 139 1.66 22.31 16.13
C SER A 139 2.28 23.58 15.54
N PRO A 140 1.97 24.81 16.03
CA PRO A 140 2.91 25.91 15.95
C PRO A 140 4.10 25.56 16.84
N ARG A 141 5.30 25.50 16.25
CA ARG A 141 6.57 25.13 16.89
C ARG A 141 6.63 25.52 18.38
N THR A 142 6.39 24.55 19.26
CA THR A 142 6.85 24.61 20.65
C THR A 142 7.15 23.19 21.13
N SER A 143 8.39 22.78 20.86
CA SER A 143 9.05 21.69 21.58
C SER A 143 9.07 22.02 23.07
N GLY A 144 8.23 21.36 23.87
CA GLY A 144 8.09 21.61 25.30
C GLY A 144 8.30 20.39 26.21
N CYS A 145 8.42 19.18 25.68
CA CYS A 145 8.66 17.98 26.50
C CYS A 145 10.14 17.72 26.82
N CYS A 146 11.05 18.64 26.47
CA CYS A 146 12.47 18.56 26.86
C CYS A 146 12.80 19.52 28.02
N CYS A 147 11.96 19.56 29.06
CA CYS A 147 12.35 20.19 30.31
C CYS A 147 11.79 19.45 31.53
N ARG A 148 12.72 18.93 32.33
CA ARG A 148 12.61 18.58 33.77
C ARG A 148 12.38 17.10 34.15
N SER A 149 13.19 16.19 33.61
CA SER A 149 13.64 15.00 34.36
C SER A 149 14.95 15.22 35.15
N ARG A 150 15.51 16.45 35.13
CA ARG A 150 16.83 16.77 35.73
C ARG A 150 16.79 17.47 37.11
N SER A 151 15.64 17.56 37.79
CA SER A 151 15.55 18.30 39.07
C SER A 151 15.44 17.42 40.33
N ARG A 152 15.77 16.12 40.27
CA ARG A 152 15.66 15.20 41.43
C ARG A 152 16.98 14.89 42.17
N TRP A 153 18.10 15.51 41.81
CA TRP A 153 19.44 15.18 42.35
C TRP A 153 20.20 16.33 43.04
N SER A 154 19.55 17.44 43.41
CA SER A 154 20.23 18.60 44.03
C SER A 154 19.53 19.14 45.30
N ALA A 155 18.91 18.28 46.11
CA ALA A 155 18.31 18.72 47.38
C ALA A 155 18.47 17.68 48.50
N ARG A 156 19.68 17.11 48.62
CA ARG A 156 20.17 16.47 49.84
C ARG A 156 21.63 16.90 50.06
N SER A 157 21.78 17.98 50.82
CA SER A 157 22.98 18.37 51.56
C SER A 157 22.55 19.40 52.58
#